data_AF-A0A3B9HYK4-F1
#
_entry.id   AF-A0A3B9HYK4-F1
#
_cell.length_a   1.000
_cell.length_b   1.000
_cell.length_c   1.000
_cell.angle_alpha   90.00
_cell.angle_beta   90.00
_cell.angle_gamma   90.00
#
_symmetry.space_group_name_H-M   'P 1'
#
loop_
_entity.id
_entity.type
_entity.pdbx_description
1 polymer ?
#
loop_
_entity_poly.entity_id
_entity_poly.type
_entity_poly.pdbx_seq_one_letter_code
_entity_poly.pdbx_strand_id
1 'polypeptide(L)'
;MIFKHLTICKTCLPLTVFLLMLSSACFGSHEEDSWVFNRQGMLKVSQGRFNEAIRDFEKACQLNPFNDTALANLACARNNLGVLLAQQKKYAEAIK
;
A
#
# COMPACT_ATOMS: atom_id res chain seq x y z
N MET A 1 5.48 56.91 11.07
CA MET A 1 5.28 56.21 9.79
C MET A 1 5.62 54.73 10.02
N ILE A 2 4.73 53.83 9.61
CA ILE A 2 4.97 52.37 9.44
C ILE A 2 5.03 51.53 10.72
N PHE A 3 3.91 51.30 11.42
CA PHE A 3 3.63 50.06 12.17
C PHE A 3 2.10 49.94 12.35
N LYS A 4 1.40 49.81 11.23
CA LYS A 4 0.01 49.32 11.15
C LYS A 4 0.01 48.23 10.10
N HIS A 5 -0.63 47.09 10.38
CA HIS A 5 -0.80 45.91 9.52
C HIS A 5 0.27 44.81 9.60
N LEU A 6 0.43 44.21 10.76
CA LEU A 6 0.69 42.76 10.79
C LEU A 6 -0.23 42.07 11.80
N THR A 7 -1.53 42.28 11.61
CA THR A 7 -2.55 41.45 12.25
C THR A 7 -2.55 40.11 11.51
N ILE A 8 -1.72 39.17 11.96
CA ILE A 8 -1.81 37.77 11.53
C ILE A 8 -3.24 37.33 11.86
N CYS A 9 -3.99 37.04 10.81
CA CYS A 9 -5.40 36.72 10.87
C CYS A 9 -5.59 35.45 11.73
N LYS A 10 -6.06 35.61 12.98
CA LYS A 10 -6.35 34.51 13.92
C LYS A 10 -7.36 33.48 13.37
N THR A 11 -8.02 33.80 12.26
CA THR A 11 -8.98 32.92 11.56
C THR A 11 -8.33 31.97 10.54
N CYS A 12 -7.07 32.16 10.15
CA CYS A 12 -6.39 31.25 9.21
C CYS A 12 -5.79 30.00 9.89
N LEU A 13 -5.40 30.09 11.18
CA LEU A 13 -4.85 28.96 11.93
C LEU A 13 -5.83 27.79 12.10
N PRO A 14 -7.14 27.99 12.39
CA PRO A 14 -8.08 26.87 12.46
C PRO A 14 -8.37 26.24 11.09
N LEU A 15 -8.27 26.99 9.99
CA LEU A 15 -8.55 26.46 8.64
C LEU A 15 -7.45 25.51 8.16
N THR A 16 -6.18 25.80 8.46
CA THR A 16 -5.07 24.89 8.14
C THR A 16 -5.04 23.67 9.05
N VAL A 17 -5.39 23.82 10.33
CA VAL A 17 -5.58 22.68 11.26
C VAL A 17 -6.76 21.81 10.81
N PHE A 18 -7.86 22.40 10.33
CA PHE A 18 -9.00 21.67 9.80
C PHE A 18 -8.67 20.90 8.51
N LEU A 19 -7.85 21.50 7.62
CA LEU A 19 -7.33 20.84 6.41
C LEU A 19 -6.37 19.68 6.75
N LEU A 20 -5.52 19.85 7.77
CA LEU A 20 -4.64 18.78 8.26
C LEU A 20 -5.45 17.62 8.86
N MET A 21 -6.49 17.93 9.66
CA MET A 21 -7.37 16.91 10.26
C MET A 21 -8.17 16.13 9.21
N LEU A 22 -8.56 16.75 8.10
CA LEU A 22 -9.21 16.08 6.96
C LEU A 22 -8.25 15.13 6.22
N SER A 23 -6.96 15.48 6.10
CA SER A 23 -5.96 14.59 5.51
C SER A 23 -5.67 13.35 6.37
N SER A 24 -5.67 13.50 7.69
CA SER A 24 -5.49 12.40 8.65
C SER A 24 -6.64 11.39 8.60
N ALA A 25 -7.87 11.85 8.38
CA ALA A 25 -9.04 10.97 8.29
C ALA A 25 -9.04 10.10 7.02
N CYS A 26 -8.42 10.56 5.93
CA CYS A 26 -8.33 9.83 4.67
C CYS A 26 -7.12 8.87 4.63
N PHE A 27 -6.03 9.19 5.32
CA PHE A 27 -4.83 8.35 5.34
C PHE A 27 -5.04 7.02 6.10
N GLY A 28 -5.82 7.05 7.19
CA GLY A 28 -5.99 5.88 8.06
C GLY A 28 -6.77 4.71 7.43
N SER A 29 -7.79 4.98 6.60
CA SER A 29 -8.62 3.91 6.01
C SER A 29 -7.88 3.12 4.94
N HIS A 30 -7.07 3.78 4.11
CA HIS A 30 -6.29 3.11 3.06
C HIS A 30 -5.17 2.23 3.65
N GLU A 31 -4.62 2.60 4.81
CA GLU A 31 -3.59 1.82 5.48
C GLU A 31 -4.14 0.49 6.03
N GLU A 32 -5.30 0.51 6.69
CA GLU A 32 -5.91 -0.71 7.24
C GLU A 32 -6.34 -1.68 6.12
N ASP A 33 -6.90 -1.16 5.03
CA ASP A 33 -7.27 -1.96 3.86
C ASP A 33 -6.06 -2.66 3.23
N SER A 34 -4.91 -1.98 3.16
CA SER A 34 -3.65 -2.59 2.67
C SER A 34 -3.27 -3.83 3.47
N TRP A 35 -3.35 -3.75 4.81
CA TRP A 35 -3.06 -4.89 5.68
C TRP A 35 -4.05 -6.04 5.54
N VAL A 36 -5.33 -5.75 5.27
CA VAL A 36 -6.35 -6.77 5.00
C VAL A 36 -6.00 -7.56 3.75
N PHE A 37 -5.69 -6.88 2.63
CA PHE A 37 -5.28 -7.55 1.40
C PHE A 37 -3.97 -8.33 1.58
N ASN A 38 -3.00 -7.78 2.32
CA ASN A 38 -1.77 -8.52 2.65
C ASN A 38 -2.07 -9.85 3.39
N ARG A 39 -2.95 -9.83 4.40
CA ARG A 39 -3.32 -11.05 5.13
C ARG A 39 -4.06 -12.06 4.24
N GLN A 40 -4.94 -11.60 3.36
CA GLN A 40 -5.63 -12.48 2.39
C GLN A 40 -4.64 -13.13 1.41
N GLY A 41 -3.67 -12.35 0.91
CA GLY A 41 -2.59 -12.85 0.08
C GLY A 41 -1.78 -13.94 0.77
N MET A 42 -1.41 -13.74 2.04
CA MET A 42 -0.72 -14.75 2.84
C MET A 42 -1.52 -16.05 3.01
N LEU A 43 -2.84 -15.95 3.24
CA LEU A 43 -3.72 -17.12 3.30
C LEU A 43 -3.76 -17.88 1.96
N LYS A 44 -3.73 -17.17 0.84
CA LYS A 44 -3.66 -17.80 -0.49
C LYS A 44 -2.29 -18.43 -0.77
N VAL A 45 -1.20 -17.84 -0.27
CA VAL A 45 0.14 -18.45 -0.32
C VAL A 45 0.15 -19.78 0.42
N SER A 46 -0.43 -19.86 1.62
CA SER A 46 -0.48 -21.13 2.38
C SER A 46 -1.32 -22.20 1.69
N GLN A 47 -2.23 -21.81 0.81
CA GLN A 47 -3.02 -22.70 -0.05
C GLN A 47 -2.34 -23.04 -1.39
N GLY A 48 -1.12 -22.53 -1.66
CA GLY A 48 -0.42 -22.71 -2.93
C GLY A 48 -1.00 -21.91 -4.11
N ARG A 49 -1.94 -20.99 -3.85
CA ARG A 49 -2.64 -20.19 -4.88
C ARG A 49 -1.86 -18.91 -5.20
N PHE A 50 -0.62 -19.07 -5.70
CA PHE A 50 0.33 -17.96 -5.86
C PHE A 50 -0.18 -16.83 -6.76
N ASN A 51 -0.83 -17.14 -7.90
CA ASN A 51 -1.40 -16.13 -8.80
C ASN A 51 -2.45 -15.24 -8.12
N GLU A 52 -3.28 -15.83 -7.26
CA GLU A 52 -4.31 -15.09 -6.53
C GLU A 52 -3.72 -14.29 -5.37
N ALA A 53 -2.69 -14.84 -4.71
CA ALA A 53 -1.96 -14.13 -3.68
C ALA A 53 -1.27 -12.88 -4.23
N ILE A 54 -0.62 -12.98 -5.41
CA ILE A 54 0.02 -11.85 -6.09
C ILE A 54 -0.96 -10.71 -6.32
N ARG A 55 -2.18 -11.01 -6.79
CA ARG A 55 -3.22 -9.97 -7.00
C ARG A 55 -3.62 -9.25 -5.72
N ASP A 56 -3.74 -9.99 -4.62
CA ASP A 56 -4.05 -9.37 -3.32
C ASP A 56 -2.88 -8.49 -2.84
N PHE A 57 -1.64 -8.97 -2.95
CA PHE A 57 -0.48 -8.16 -2.57
C PHE A 57 -0.31 -6.92 -3.46
N GLU A 58 -0.56 -7.02 -4.76
CA GLU A 58 -0.58 -5.86 -5.66
C GLU A 58 -1.61 -4.82 -5.22
N LYS A 59 -2.81 -5.26 -4.83
CA LYS A 59 -3.83 -4.36 -4.29
C LYS A 59 -3.41 -3.75 -2.96
N ALA A 60 -2.77 -4.51 -2.08
CA ALA A 60 -2.21 -3.98 -0.83
C ALA A 60 -1.18 -2.88 -1.09
N CYS A 61 -0.28 -3.08 -2.07
CA CYS A 61 0.72 -2.08 -2.47
C CYS A 61 0.11 -0.87 -3.19
N GLN A 62 -1.00 -1.04 -3.93
CA GLN A 62 -1.72 0.08 -4.54
C GLN A 62 -2.40 0.97 -3.48
N LEU A 63 -2.94 0.35 -2.43
CA LEU A 63 -3.61 1.06 -1.32
C LEU A 63 -2.61 1.78 -0.42
N ASN A 64 -1.51 1.11 -0.10
CA ASN A 64 -0.40 1.70 0.65
C ASN A 64 0.93 1.34 -0.01
N PRO A 65 1.49 2.23 -0.84
CA PRO A 65 2.80 2.04 -1.47
C PRO A 65 3.98 1.96 -0.48
N PHE A 66 3.76 2.32 0.79
CA PHE A 66 4.77 2.28 1.86
C PHE A 66 4.60 1.05 2.78
N ASN A 67 3.70 0.13 2.45
CA ASN A 67 3.59 -1.13 3.18
C ASN A 67 4.72 -2.08 2.76
N ASP A 68 5.87 -1.96 3.41
CA ASP A 68 7.06 -2.78 3.16
C ASP A 68 6.78 -4.28 3.29
N THR A 69 5.85 -4.66 4.17
CA THR A 69 5.47 -6.07 4.36
C THR A 69 4.73 -6.60 3.14
N ALA A 70 3.79 -5.82 2.58
CA ALA A 70 3.08 -6.20 1.36
C ALA A 70 4.02 -6.27 0.16
N LEU A 71 4.97 -5.34 0.04
CA LEU A 71 5.99 -5.34 -1.01
C LEU A 71 6.90 -6.58 -0.92
N ALA A 72 7.39 -6.92 0.28
CA ALA A 72 8.21 -8.10 0.51
C ALA A 72 7.44 -9.39 0.19
N ASN A 73 6.17 -9.47 0.61
CA ASN A 73 5.32 -10.61 0.33
C ASN A 73 5.00 -10.76 -1.17
N LEU A 74 4.78 -9.66 -1.88
CA LEU A 74 4.61 -9.67 -3.34
C LEU A 74 5.85 -10.24 -4.04
N ALA A 75 7.04 -9.76 -3.66
CA ALA A 75 8.30 -10.23 -4.23
C ALA A 75 8.51 -11.73 -3.97
N CYS A 76 8.28 -12.18 -2.73
CA CYS A 76 8.36 -13.58 -2.36
C CYS A 76 7.37 -14.45 -3.14
N ALA A 77 6.12 -14.00 -3.27
CA ALA A 77 5.09 -14.73 -4.02
C ALA A 77 5.42 -14.87 -5.51
N ARG A 78 5.94 -13.80 -6.15
CA ARG A 78 6.41 -13.85 -7.53
C ARG A 78 7.60 -14.79 -7.71
N ASN A 79 8.57 -14.74 -6.80
CA ASN A 79 9.70 -15.67 -6.84
C ASN A 79 9.24 -17.13 -6.71
N ASN A 80 8.35 -17.42 -5.77
CA ASN A 80 7.82 -18.77 -5.56
C ASN A 80 7.05 -19.27 -6.80
N LEU A 81 6.27 -18.40 -7.44
CA LEU A 81 5.59 -18.72 -8.69
C LEU A 81 6.61 -18.99 -9.82
N GLY A 82 7.64 -18.15 -9.95
CA GLY A 82 8.71 -18.33 -10.93
C GLY A 82 9.45 -19.65 -10.75
N VAL A 83 9.80 -20.01 -9.51
CA VAL A 83 10.41 -21.31 -9.17
C VAL A 83 9.49 -22.47 -9.54
N LEU A 84 8.20 -22.37 -9.19
CA LEU A 84 7.21 -23.40 -9.50
C LEU A 84 7.06 -23.59 -11.03
N LEU A 85 7.01 -22.50 -11.78
CA LEU A 85 6.92 -22.54 -13.24
C LEU A 85 8.20 -23.11 -13.87
N ALA A 86 9.37 -22.76 -13.34
CA ALA A 86 10.64 -23.32 -13.78
C ALA A 86 10.73 -24.83 -13.53
N GLN A 87 10.23 -25.32 -12.39
CA GLN A 87 10.12 -26.76 -12.09
C GLN A 87 9.20 -27.47 -13.09
N GLN A 88 8.14 -26.79 -13.55
CA GLN A 88 7.26 -27.28 -14.62
C GLN A 88 7.84 -27.12 -16.03
N LYS A 89 9.09 -26.64 -16.16
CA LYS A 89 9.74 -26.30 -17.44
C LYS A 89 9.01 -25.22 -18.25
N LYS A 90 8.14 -24.44 -17.60
CA LYS A 90 7.41 -23.30 -18.19
C LYS A 90 8.23 -22.02 -18.09
N TYR A 91 9.42 -22.04 -18.68
CA TYR A 91 10.39 -20.95 -18.52
C TYR A 91 9.89 -19.60 -19.06
N ALA A 92 9.12 -19.61 -20.15
CA ALA A 92 8.57 -18.37 -20.72
C ALA A 92 7.57 -17.66 -19.79
N GLU A 93 6.82 -18.42 -18.97
CA GLU A 93 5.91 -17.85 -17.97
C GLU A 93 6.66 -17.42 -16.71
N ALA A 94 7.75 -18.11 -16.35
CA ALA A 94 8.52 -17.84 -15.13
C ALA A 94 9.28 -16.50 -15.14
N ILE A 95 9.57 -15.95 -16.32
CA ILE A 95 10.36 -14.72 -16.50
C ILE A 95 9.51 -13.47 -16.77
N LYS A 96 8.19 -13.63 -16.82
CA LYS A 96 7.25 -12.50 -16.92
C LYS A 96 7.09 -11.79 -15.59
#